data_AF-A0A5J4DWD5-F1
#
_entry.id   AF-A0A5J4DWD5-F1
#
_cell.length_a   1.000
_cell.length_b   1.000
_cell.length_c   1.000
_cell.angle_alpha   90.00
_cell.angle_beta   90.00
_cell.angle_gamma   90.00
#
_symmetry.space_group_name_H-M   'P 1'
#
loop_
_entity.id
_entity.type
_entity.pdbx_description
1 polymer ?
#
loop_
_entity_poly.entity_id
_entity_poly.type
_entity_poly.pdbx_seq_one_letter_code
_entity_poly.pdbx_strand_id
1 'polypeptide(L)' 'MMSKNITPDDLERVKLLDIVSKKGLKELTIVQLKRLQILVGKKDYSHNKKAHKSKMKLLARINVSIYETEEGREGI' A
#
# COMPACT_ATOMS: atom_id res chain seq x y z
N MET A 1 21.59 19.79 -5.21
CA MET A 1 21.54 18.45 -4.57
C MET A 1 20.22 18.35 -3.82
N MET A 2 19.31 17.46 -4.21
CA MET A 2 18.00 17.34 -3.56
C MET A 2 18.10 16.24 -2.49
N SER A 3 18.45 16.62 -1.27
CA SER A 3 18.35 15.73 -0.11
C SER A 3 16.87 15.51 0.18
N LYS A 4 16.24 14.55 -0.49
CA LYS A 4 14.94 14.03 -0.06
C LYS A 4 15.15 13.49 1.34
N ASN A 5 14.73 14.24 2.36
CA ASN A 5 14.64 13.73 3.73
C ASN A 5 13.70 12.53 3.68
N ILE A 6 14.28 11.32 3.66
CA ILE A 6 13.51 10.09 3.61
C ILE A 6 12.83 9.97 4.97
N THR A 7 11.51 10.11 4.99
CA THR A 7 10.76 9.98 6.24
C THR A 7 10.67 8.52 6.66
N PRO A 8 10.47 8.23 7.96
CA PRO A 8 10.15 6.88 8.41
C PRO A 8 8.95 6.26 7.67
N ASP A 9 7.91 7.06 7.40
CA ASP A 9 6.74 6.67 6.59
C ASP A 9 7.15 6.23 5.16
N ASP A 10 8.14 6.90 4.55
CA ASP A 10 8.65 6.51 3.23
C ASP A 10 9.45 5.19 3.26
N LEU A 11 10.26 4.99 4.31
CA LEU A 11 10.97 3.72 4.50
C LEU A 11 10.00 2.56 4.72
N GLU A 12 9.00 2.76 5.56
CA GLU A 12 7.97 1.75 5.85
C GLU A 12 7.16 1.41 4.61
N ARG A 13 6.74 2.42 3.83
CA ARG A 13 6.03 2.21 2.56
C ARG A 13 6.86 1.37 1.60
N VAL A 14 8.16 1.68 1.46
CA VAL A 14 9.06 0.92 0.57
C VAL A 14 9.20 -0.53 1.05
N LYS A 15 9.36 -0.77 2.36
CA LYS A 15 9.42 -2.12 2.93
C LYS A 15 8.16 -2.93 2.63
N LEU A 16 6.97 -2.36 2.85
CA LEU A 16 5.70 -3.03 2.57
C LEU A 16 5.52 -3.29 1.07
N LEU A 17 5.89 -2.34 0.21
CA LEU A 17 5.84 -2.53 -1.24
C LEU A 17 6.82 -3.61 -1.73
N ASP A 18 8.00 -3.74 -1.11
CA ASP A 18 8.96 -4.81 -1.43
C ASP A 18 8.39 -6.19 -1.12
N ILE A 19 7.74 -6.35 0.04
CA ILE A 19 7.03 -7.59 0.40
C ILE A 19 5.94 -7.88 -0.64
N VAL A 20 5.11 -6.89 -0.98
CA VAL A 20 4.04 -7.07 -1.98
C VAL A 20 4.59 -7.42 -3.35
N SER A 21 5.73 -6.84 -3.75
CA SER A 21 6.37 -7.12 -5.04
C SER A 21 6.90 -8.56 -5.11
N LYS A 22 7.39 -9.10 -3.99
CA LYS A 22 8.01 -10.44 -3.94
C LYS A 22 7.00 -11.55 -3.66
N LYS A 23 6.03 -11.30 -2.78
CA LYS A 23 5.13 -12.31 -2.21
C LYS A 23 3.64 -12.04 -2.45
N GLY A 24 3.30 -10.83 -2.86
CA GLY A 24 1.91 -10.40 -3.08
C GLY A 24 1.25 -9.80 -1.84
N LEU A 25 0.02 -9.29 -2.00
CA LEU A 25 -0.75 -8.62 -0.95
C LEU A 25 -1.19 -9.57 0.18
N LYS A 26 -1.45 -10.83 -0.16
CA LYS A 26 -1.90 -11.89 0.78
C LYS A 26 -0.90 -12.21 1.91
N GLU A 27 0.36 -11.83 1.73
CA GLU A 27 1.40 -12.01 2.75
C GLU A 27 1.33 -10.94 3.85
N LEU A 28 0.71 -9.80 3.57
CA LEU A 28 0.56 -8.74 4.56
C LEU A 28 -0.56 -9.08 5.54
N THR A 29 -0.33 -8.81 6.82
CA THR A 29 -1.41 -8.84 7.82
C THR A 29 -2.40 -7.71 7.56
N ILE A 30 -3.62 -7.83 8.11
CA ILE A 30 -4.64 -6.77 8.01
C ILE A 30 -4.12 -5.39 8.48
N VAL A 31 -3.32 -5.36 9.54
CA VAL A 31 -2.71 -4.12 10.07
C VAL A 31 -1.73 -3.55 9.05
N GLN A 32 -0.91 -4.40 8.44
CA GLN A 32 0.03 -4.00 7.40
C GLN A 32 -0.67 -3.54 6.11
N LEU A 33 -1.79 -4.17 5.73
CA LEU A 33 -2.62 -3.75 4.59
C LEU A 33 -3.21 -2.36 4.82
N LYS A 34 -3.85 -2.12 5.97
CA LYS A 34 -4.38 -0.80 6.35
C LYS A 34 -3.27 0.25 6.43
N ARG A 35 -2.10 -0.12 6.96
CA ARG A 35 -0.93 0.77 7.00
C ARG A 35 -0.42 1.13 5.60
N LEU A 36 -0.29 0.14 4.71
CA LEU A 36 0.11 0.36 3.32
C LEU A 36 -0.90 1.24 2.57
N GLN A 37 -2.20 1.04 2.79
CA GLN A 37 -3.26 1.87 2.22
C GLN A 37 -3.07 3.35 2.57
N ILE A 38 -2.86 3.67 3.85
CA ILE A 38 -2.63 5.04 4.33
C ILE A 38 -1.37 5.63 3.71
N LEU A 39 -0.25 4.90 3.74
CA LEU A 39 1.04 5.38 3.24
C LEU A 39 1.02 5.65 1.73
N VAL A 40 0.39 4.77 0.95
CA VAL A 40 0.20 4.97 -0.49
C VAL A 40 -0.78 6.11 -0.76
N GLY A 41 -1.85 6.21 0.04
CA GLY A 41 -2.86 7.27 -0.04
C GLY A 41 -2.27 8.68 0.11
N LYS A 42 -1.32 8.86 1.05
CA LYS A 42 -0.65 10.15 1.31
C LYS A 42 0.29 10.62 0.19
N LYS A 43 0.82 9.74 -0.67
CA LYS A 43 1.77 10.15 -1.71
C LYS A 43 1.06 10.92 -2.82
N ASP A 44 1.46 12.15 -3.06
CA ASP A 44 0.96 12.94 -4.17
C ASP A 44 1.68 12.58 -5.49
N TYR A 45 0.90 12.07 -6.44
CA TYR A 45 1.33 11.77 -7.81
C TYR A 45 0.47 12.53 -8.84
N SER A 46 -0.25 13.58 -8.43
CA SER A 46 -1.11 14.40 -9.31
C SER A 46 -0.37 14.90 -10.55
N HIS A 47 0.91 15.24 -10.40
CA HIS A 47 1.82 15.67 -11.46
C HIS A 47 2.20 14.58 -12.48
N ASN A 48 1.88 13.30 -12.22
CA ASN A 48 2.18 12.18 -13.11
C ASN A 48 0.98 11.25 -13.26
N LYS A 49 0.24 11.42 -14.37
CA LYS A 49 -0.98 10.65 -14.69
C LYS A 49 -0.76 9.13 -14.65
N LYS A 50 0.39 8.63 -15.12
CA LYS A 50 0.70 7.19 -15.13
C LYS A 50 0.91 6.67 -13.71
N ALA A 51 1.70 7.39 -12.91
CA ALA A 51 1.94 7.05 -11.51
C ALA A 51 0.65 7.14 -10.68
N HIS A 52 -0.16 8.17 -10.89
CA HIS A 52 -1.46 8.32 -10.24
C HIS A 52 -2.40 7.15 -10.56
N LYS A 53 -2.52 6.76 -11.84
CA LYS A 53 -3.33 5.60 -12.24
C LYS A 53 -2.83 4.30 -11.60
N SER A 54 -1.52 4.11 -11.55
CA SER A 54 -0.91 2.94 -10.87
C SER A 54 -1.20 2.93 -9.37
N LYS A 55 -1.08 4.09 -8.68
CA LYS A 55 -1.47 4.27 -7.28
C LYS A 55 -2.92 3.87 -7.04
N MET A 56 -3.86 4.36 -7.86
CA MET A 56 -5.29 4.05 -7.68
C MET A 56 -5.59 2.56 -7.87
N LYS A 57 -4.96 1.91 -8.85
CA LYS A 57 -5.09 0.46 -9.03
C LYS A 57 -4.55 -0.31 -7.83
N LEU A 58 -3.42 0.11 -7.27
CA LEU A 58 -2.87 -0.52 -6.08
C LEU A 58 -3.79 -0.36 -4.87
N LEU A 59 -4.33 0.85 -4.64
CA LEU A 59 -5.29 1.10 -3.56
C LEU A 59 -6.54 0.24 -3.69
N ALA A 60 -7.10 0.10 -4.90
CA ALA A 60 -8.25 -0.77 -5.13
C ALA A 60 -7.95 -2.23 -4.75
N ARG A 61 -6.78 -2.75 -5.14
CA ARG A 61 -6.35 -4.11 -4.78
C ARG A 61 -6.15 -4.29 -3.27
N ILE A 62 -5.56 -3.29 -2.60
CA ILE A 62 -5.40 -3.31 -1.14
C ILE A 62 -6.77 -3.34 -0.45
N ASN A 63 -7.74 -2.55 -0.91
CA ASN A 63 -9.09 -2.53 -0.34
C ASN A 63 -9.78 -3.89 -0.46
N VAL A 64 -9.68 -4.53 -1.64
CA VAL A 64 -10.22 -5.88 -1.85
C VAL A 64 -9.56 -6.87 -0.88
N SER A 65 -8.23 -6.86 -0.76
CA SER A 65 -7.53 -7.76 0.17
C SER A 65 -7.87 -7.51 1.65
N ILE A 66 -8.15 -6.26 2.06
CA ILE A 66 -8.64 -5.95 3.41
C ILE A 66 -10.02 -6.57 3.60
N TYR A 67 -10.94 -6.35 2.66
CA TYR A 67 -12.29 -6.90 2.71
C TYR A 67 -12.30 -8.43 2.79
N GLU A 68 -11.55 -9.11 1.91
CA GLU A 68 -11.41 -10.57 1.92
C GLU A 68 -10.85 -11.11 3.25
N THR A 69 -9.90 -10.38 3.84
CA THR A 69 -9.28 -10.77 5.13
C THR A 69 -10.22 -10.53 6.32
N GLU A 70 -11.09 -9.52 6.24
CA GLU A 70 -12.10 -9.21 7.27
C GLU A 70 -13.29 -10.18 7.19
N GLU A 71 -13.88 -10.35 6.01
CA GLU A 71 -14.98 -11.31 5.77
C GLU A 71 -14.56 -12.75 6.09
N GLY A 72 -13.34 -13.15 5.72
CA GLY A 72 -12.80 -14.47 6.06
C GLY A 72 -12.58 -14.71 7.57
N ARG A 73 -12.63 -13.66 8.40
CA ARG A 73 -12.60 -13.76 9.87
C ARG A 73 -13.97 -13.71 10.52
N GLU A 74 -14.95 -13.07 9.89
CA GLU A 74 -16.33 -12.96 10.42
C GLU A 74 -17.21 -14.17 10.05
N GLY A 75 -16.78 -15.01 9.10
CA GLY A 75 -17.49 -16.21 8.65
C GLY A 75 -17.25 -17.51 9.44
N ILE A 76 -16.71 -17.45 10.67
CA ILE A 76 -16.47 -18.62 11.56
C ILE A 76 -17.13 -18.43 12.92
#